data_AF-A0A1H5YF85-F1
#
_entry.id   AF-A0A1H5YF85-F1
#
_cell.length_a   1.000
_cell.length_b   1.000
_cell.length_c   1.000
_cell.angle_alpha   90.00
_cell.angle_beta   90.00
_cell.angle_gamma   90.00
#
_symmetry.space_group_name_H-M   'P 1'
#
loop_
_entity.id
_entity.type
_entity.pdbx_description
1 polymer ?
#
loop_
_entity_poly.entity_id
_entity_poly.type
_entity_poly.pdbx_seq_one_letter_code
_entity_poly.pdbx_strand_id
1 'polypeptide(L)'
;MSSASLPDRRHVGFLLGLAATSLGLSSGFIWASEGRAVRVVVAASTAWFGYLAAHYAVTGRLLDSESRSTDGFGGREALDLEATWQYAAVVLGVCVLIAGMVIGAVYINRGDHLRTNLGGALFLGGYVIAHYGATRELL
;
A
#
# COMPACT_ATOMS: atom_id res chain seq x y z
N MET A 1 3.28 16.22 42.65
CA MET A 1 3.67 16.51 41.26
C MET A 1 3.50 15.23 40.47
N SER A 2 2.51 15.16 39.58
CA SER A 2 2.24 13.98 38.76
C SER A 2 3.38 13.82 37.75
N SER A 3 4.12 12.71 37.83
CA SER A 3 5.09 12.34 36.81
C SER A 3 4.31 12.10 35.51
N ALA A 4 4.42 13.00 34.54
CA ALA A 4 3.95 12.74 33.20
C ALA A 4 4.70 11.51 32.68
N SER A 5 4.05 10.34 32.71
CA SER A 5 4.58 9.13 32.11
C SER A 5 4.81 9.43 30.64
N LEU A 6 6.06 9.30 30.18
CA LEU A 6 6.37 9.45 28.76
C LEU A 6 5.42 8.55 27.96
N PRO A 7 4.83 9.05 26.86
CA PRO A 7 3.92 8.26 26.06
C PRO A 7 4.62 6.98 25.61
N ASP A 8 3.95 5.85 25.84
CA ASP A 8 4.44 4.54 25.45
C ASP A 8 4.80 4.55 23.95
N ARG A 9 5.99 4.04 23.62
CA ARG A 9 6.55 4.06 22.26
C ARG A 9 5.59 3.47 21.24
N ARG A 10 4.75 2.51 21.65
CA ARG A 10 3.68 1.93 20.82
C ARG A 10 2.65 2.97 20.38
N HIS A 11 2.21 3.80 21.31
CA HIS A 11 1.23 4.86 21.03
C HIS A 11 1.83 5.95 20.13
N VAL A 12 3.09 6.32 20.36
CA VAL A 12 3.80 7.27 19.50
C VAL A 12 3.92 6.73 18.07
N GLY A 13 4.35 5.47 17.91
CA GLY A 13 4.46 4.82 16.60
C GLY A 13 3.11 4.71 15.88
N PHE A 14 2.07 4.29 16.60
CA PHE A 14 0.70 4.23 16.09
C PHE A 14 0.20 5.59 15.58
N LEU A 15 0.34 6.65 16.39
CA LEU A 15 -0.15 7.98 16.04
C LEU A 15 0.62 8.58 14.86
N LEU A 16 1.95 8.40 14.81
CA LEU A 16 2.76 8.86 13.68
C LEU A 16 2.41 8.11 12.38
N GLY A 17 2.26 6.79 12.45
CA GLY A 17 1.86 5.99 11.29
C GLY A 17 0.46 6.37 10.80
N LEU A 18 -0.50 6.52 11.70
CA LEU A 18 -1.86 6.97 11.38
C LEU A 18 -1.87 8.37 10.75
N ALA A 19 -1.06 9.30 11.28
CA ALA A 19 -0.93 10.63 10.71
C ALA A 19 -0.37 10.59 9.29
N ALA A 20 0.68 9.78 9.04
CA ALA A 20 1.23 9.57 7.71
C ALA A 20 0.20 8.94 6.76
N THR A 21 -0.60 7.97 7.22
CA THR A 21 -1.72 7.39 6.46
C THR A 21 -2.75 8.43 6.08
N SER A 22 -3.21 9.23 7.04
CA SER A 22 -4.21 10.27 6.82
C SER A 22 -3.72 11.33 5.84
N LEU A 23 -2.49 11.82 6.00
CA LEU A 23 -1.87 12.81 5.12
C LEU A 23 -1.65 12.25 3.70
N GLY A 24 -1.20 11.01 3.58
CA GLY A 24 -1.02 10.34 2.29
C GLY A 24 -2.34 10.17 1.54
N LEU A 25 -3.40 9.69 2.21
CA LEU A 25 -4.72 9.53 1.58
C LEU A 25 -5.30 10.87 1.13
N SER A 26 -5.34 11.87 2.02
CA SER A 26 -5.88 13.20 1.70
C SER A 26 -5.10 13.89 0.56
N SER A 27 -3.76 13.85 0.60
CA SER A 27 -2.92 14.40 -0.47
C SER A 27 -3.13 13.66 -1.79
N GLY A 28 -3.31 12.34 -1.73
CA GLY A 28 -3.58 11.51 -2.91
C GLY A 28 -4.86 11.93 -3.64
N PHE A 29 -5.95 12.16 -2.91
CA PHE A 29 -7.20 12.66 -3.51
C PHE A 29 -7.05 14.03 -4.15
N ILE A 30 -6.37 14.96 -3.46
CA ILE A 30 -6.12 16.31 -3.99
C ILE A 30 -5.31 16.22 -5.28
N TRP A 31 -4.18 15.50 -5.27
CA TRP A 31 -3.32 15.40 -6.45
C TRP A 31 -3.93 14.59 -7.59
N ALA A 32 -4.80 13.63 -7.29
CA ALA A 32 -5.58 12.95 -8.32
C ALA A 32 -6.56 13.91 -9.00
N SER A 33 -7.21 14.79 -8.24
CA SER A 33 -8.08 15.84 -8.80
C SER A 33 -7.33 16.84 -9.68
N GLU A 34 -6.01 17.01 -9.48
CA GLU A 34 -5.11 17.83 -10.28
C GLU A 34 -4.41 17.06 -11.43
N GLY A 35 -4.65 15.76 -11.57
CA GLY A 35 -4.00 14.91 -12.58
C GLY A 35 -2.50 14.65 -12.32
N ARG A 36 -2.00 14.93 -11.11
CA ARG A 36 -0.58 14.80 -10.74
C ARG A 36 -0.21 13.35 -10.36
N ALA A 37 -0.25 12.45 -11.33
CA ALA A 37 -0.11 11.00 -11.13
C ALA A 37 1.11 10.57 -10.29
N VAL A 38 2.30 11.12 -10.56
CA VAL A 38 3.51 10.77 -9.79
C VAL A 38 3.34 11.08 -8.30
N ARG A 39 2.70 12.20 -7.98
CA ARG A 39 2.45 12.58 -6.58
C ARG A 39 1.40 11.68 -5.95
N VAL A 40 0.41 11.23 -6.71
CA VAL A 40 -0.58 10.24 -6.23
C VAL A 40 0.10 8.93 -5.83
N VAL A 41 1.06 8.45 -6.63
CA VAL A 41 1.84 7.25 -6.28
C VAL A 41 2.62 7.46 -4.98
N VAL A 42 3.32 8.59 -4.84
CA VAL A 42 4.05 8.93 -3.60
C VAL A 42 3.11 9.01 -2.39
N ALA A 43 1.93 9.62 -2.56
CA ALA A 43 0.93 9.74 -1.51
C ALA A 43 0.38 8.37 -1.08
N ALA A 44 0.09 7.50 -2.05
CA ALA A 44 -0.36 6.13 -1.80
C ALA A 44 0.72 5.29 -1.10
N SER A 45 1.98 5.38 -1.54
CA SER A 45 3.10 4.73 -0.85
C SER A 45 3.26 5.24 0.58
N THR A 46 3.19 6.56 0.78
CA THR A 46 3.23 7.16 2.13
C THR A 46 2.09 6.64 2.99
N ALA A 47 0.89 6.52 2.44
CA ALA A 47 -0.26 6.04 3.18
C ALA A 47 -0.11 4.57 3.59
N TRP A 48 0.38 3.74 2.66
CA TRP A 48 0.65 2.32 2.87
C TRP A 48 1.72 2.09 3.94
N PHE A 49 2.87 2.76 3.84
CA PHE A 49 3.93 2.61 4.84
C PHE A 49 3.55 3.22 6.19
N GLY A 50 2.76 4.30 6.21
CA GLY A 50 2.16 4.81 7.44
C GLY A 50 1.29 3.77 8.14
N TYR A 51 0.48 3.04 7.37
CA TYR A 51 -0.38 1.98 7.90
C TYR A 51 0.46 0.83 8.45
N LEU A 52 1.45 0.35 7.70
CA LEU A 52 2.34 -0.73 8.15
C LEU A 52 3.11 -0.33 9.42
N ALA A 53 3.57 0.91 9.52
CA ALA A 53 4.24 1.42 10.72
C ALA A 53 3.28 1.48 11.92
N ALA A 54 2.06 1.97 11.73
CA ALA A 54 1.04 2.01 12.77
C ALA A 54 0.66 0.60 13.25
N HIS A 55 0.49 -0.33 12.31
CA HIS A 55 0.20 -1.73 12.58
C HIS A 55 1.33 -2.37 13.39
N TYR A 56 2.57 -2.27 12.90
CA TYR A 56 3.74 -2.83 13.57
C TYR A 56 3.94 -2.27 14.98
N ALA A 57 3.69 -0.97 15.19
CA ALA A 57 3.81 -0.35 16.51
C ALA A 57 2.85 -0.97 17.55
N VAL A 58 1.70 -1.47 17.12
CA VAL A 58 0.69 -2.08 17.99
C VAL A 58 0.89 -3.59 18.12
N THR A 59 1.11 -4.29 17.01
CA THR A 59 1.11 -5.75 16.95
C THR A 59 2.50 -6.37 17.06
N GLY A 60 3.55 -5.59 16.81
CA GLY A 60 4.92 -6.09 16.62
C GLY A 60 5.11 -6.88 15.32
N ARG A 61 4.13 -6.86 14.40
CA ARG A 61 4.12 -7.62 13.14
C ARG A 61 3.86 -6.70 11.95
N LEU A 62 4.61 -6.88 10.85
CA LEU A 62 4.40 -6.11 9.62
C LEU A 62 3.28 -6.69 8.75
N LEU A 63 3.09 -8.00 8.81
CA LEU A 63 2.07 -8.73 8.07
C LEU A 63 1.30 -9.64 9.03
N ASP A 64 -0.01 -9.73 8.86
CA ASP A 64 -0.84 -10.71 9.56
C ASP A 64 -0.69 -12.06 8.86
N SER A 65 0.19 -12.91 9.38
CA SER A 65 0.25 -14.32 8.99
C SER A 65 0.71 -15.13 10.20
N GLU A 66 0.00 -16.21 10.50
CA GLU A 66 0.41 -17.16 11.54
C GLU A 66 1.63 -17.99 11.13
N SER A 67 1.94 -18.06 9.83
CA SER A 67 2.94 -18.94 9.24
C SER A 67 4.10 -18.25 8.50
N ARG A 68 4.06 -16.93 8.24
CA ARG A 68 5.13 -16.24 7.48
C ARG A 68 6.22 -15.71 8.43
N SER A 69 7.47 -15.86 8.00
CA SER A 69 8.64 -15.47 8.79
C SER A 69 8.63 -13.96 9.09
N THR A 70 9.12 -13.61 10.28
CA THR A 70 9.32 -12.21 10.70
C THR A 70 10.63 -11.60 10.19
N ASP A 71 11.41 -12.37 9.41
CA ASP A 71 12.75 -12.02 9.01
C ASP A 71 12.76 -11.45 7.58
N GLY A 72 12.88 -10.12 7.48
CA GLY A 72 13.15 -9.42 6.23
C GLY A 72 12.10 -8.37 5.83
N PHE A 73 12.56 -7.24 5.30
CA PHE A 73 11.71 -6.16 4.77
C PHE A 73 11.70 -6.23 3.24
N GLY A 74 10.79 -7.02 2.70
CA GLY A 74 10.58 -7.14 1.25
C GLY A 74 11.56 -8.09 0.52
N GLY A 75 11.20 -8.43 -0.72
CA GLY A 75 11.93 -9.38 -1.55
C GLY A 75 11.31 -10.77 -1.63
N ARG A 76 11.91 -11.65 -2.44
CA ARG A 76 11.42 -13.02 -2.68
C ARG A 76 11.37 -13.86 -1.40
N GLU A 77 12.34 -13.65 -0.51
CA GLU A 77 12.50 -14.35 0.77
C GLU A 77 11.47 -13.87 1.81
N ALA A 78 11.22 -12.55 1.90
CA ALA A 78 10.21 -12.00 2.81
C ALA A 78 8.77 -12.38 2.44
N LEU A 79 8.54 -12.72 1.17
CA LEU A 79 7.24 -13.18 0.66
C LEU A 79 7.16 -14.72 0.57
N ASP A 80 8.22 -15.44 0.95
CA ASP A 80 8.34 -16.90 0.87
C ASP A 80 7.94 -17.47 -0.51
N LEU A 81 8.43 -16.82 -1.58
CA LEU A 81 8.07 -17.19 -2.95
C LEU A 81 8.96 -18.34 -3.46
N GLU A 82 8.44 -19.55 -3.36
CA GLU A 82 9.09 -20.78 -3.81
C GLU A 82 9.42 -20.75 -5.33
N ALA A 83 8.49 -20.26 -6.16
CA ALA A 83 8.58 -20.38 -7.61
C ALA A 83 8.79 -19.04 -8.33
N THR A 84 9.56 -19.04 -9.43
CA THR A 84 9.88 -17.82 -10.20
C THR A 84 8.64 -17.17 -10.82
N TRP A 85 7.63 -17.96 -11.18
CA TRP A 85 6.37 -17.42 -11.69
C TRP A 85 5.63 -16.58 -10.64
N GLN A 86 5.76 -16.90 -9.35
CA GLN A 86 5.13 -16.14 -8.26
C GLN A 86 5.74 -14.75 -8.17
N TYR A 87 7.07 -14.67 -8.22
CA TYR A 87 7.77 -13.39 -8.26
C TYR A 87 7.39 -12.58 -9.51
N ALA A 88 7.33 -13.22 -10.68
CA ALA A 88 6.89 -12.57 -11.91
C ALA A 88 5.45 -12.05 -11.81
N ALA A 89 4.54 -12.82 -11.20
CA ALA A 89 3.15 -12.43 -10.96
C ALA A 89 3.06 -11.23 -9.99
N VAL A 90 3.82 -11.24 -8.90
CA VAL A 90 3.90 -10.11 -7.96
C VAL A 90 4.38 -8.85 -8.67
N VAL A 91 5.51 -8.92 -9.39
CA VAL A 91 6.06 -7.76 -10.11
C VAL A 91 5.10 -7.25 -11.17
N LEU A 92 4.53 -8.15 -11.98
CA LEU A 92 3.57 -7.77 -13.01
C LEU A 92 2.32 -7.13 -12.40
N GLY A 93 1.76 -7.74 -11.35
CA GLY A 93 0.57 -7.22 -10.67
C GLY A 93 0.82 -5.83 -10.08
N VAL A 94 1.98 -5.60 -9.44
CA VAL A 94 2.38 -4.28 -8.93
C VAL A 94 2.52 -3.26 -10.07
N CYS A 95 3.15 -3.62 -11.19
CA CYS A 95 3.25 -2.74 -12.35
C CYS A 95 1.88 -2.35 -12.92
N VAL A 96 0.97 -3.32 -13.05
CA VAL A 96 -0.41 -3.09 -13.52
C VAL A 96 -1.19 -2.22 -12.54
N LEU A 97 -1.02 -2.45 -11.23
CA LEU A 97 -1.62 -1.67 -10.18
C LEU A 97 -1.20 -0.19 -10.26
N ILE A 98 0.10 0.07 -10.37
CA ILE A 98 0.66 1.42 -10.50
C ILE A 98 0.16 2.08 -11.79
N ALA A 99 0.14 1.34 -12.91
CA ALA A 99 -0.39 1.85 -14.17
C ALA A 99 -1.87 2.24 -14.03
N GLY A 100 -2.69 1.43 -13.35
CA GLY A 100 -4.08 1.75 -13.04
C GLY A 100 -4.24 3.03 -12.22
N MET A 101 -3.40 3.22 -11.20
CA MET A 101 -3.37 4.45 -10.40
C MET A 101 -3.04 5.68 -11.25
N VAL A 102 -2.04 5.58 -12.13
CA VAL A 102 -1.64 6.67 -13.03
C VAL A 102 -2.77 7.01 -14.01
N ILE A 103 -3.34 6.01 -14.67
CA ILE A 103 -4.47 6.18 -15.60
C ILE A 103 -5.66 6.81 -14.86
N GLY A 104 -6.03 6.26 -13.71
CA GLY A 104 -7.12 6.77 -12.88
C GLY A 104 -6.93 8.24 -12.51
N ALA A 105 -5.79 8.61 -11.96
CA ALA A 105 -5.48 10.00 -11.57
C ALA A 105 -5.56 10.96 -12.78
N VAL A 106 -4.99 10.56 -13.91
CA VAL A 106 -4.96 11.37 -15.13
C VAL A 106 -6.36 11.59 -15.73
N TYR A 107 -7.25 10.60 -15.66
CA TYR A 107 -8.60 10.70 -16.24
C TYR A 107 -9.67 11.19 -15.27
N ILE A 108 -9.48 11.04 -13.95
CA ILE A 108 -10.30 11.69 -12.91
C ILE A 108 -10.28 13.21 -13.11
N ASN A 109 -9.10 13.80 -13.30
CA ASN A 109 -8.94 15.24 -13.53
C ASN A 109 -9.66 15.73 -14.81
N ARG A 110 -9.95 14.83 -15.76
CA ARG A 110 -10.65 15.16 -17.01
C ARG A 110 -12.15 14.87 -16.97
N GLY A 111 -12.68 14.35 -15.86
CA GLY A 111 -14.08 13.93 -15.76
C GLY A 111 -14.44 12.75 -16.68
N ASP A 112 -13.45 11.99 -17.18
CA ASP A 112 -13.66 10.85 -18.06
C ASP A 112 -13.92 9.59 -17.23
N HIS A 113 -15.20 9.30 -16.99
CA HIS A 113 -15.64 8.18 -16.16
C HIS A 113 -15.20 6.82 -16.71
N LEU A 114 -15.26 6.62 -18.03
CA LEU A 114 -14.95 5.33 -18.63
C LEU A 114 -13.48 4.97 -18.42
N ARG A 115 -12.58 5.91 -18.71
CA ARG A 115 -11.14 5.68 -18.56
C ARG A 115 -10.70 5.71 -17.09
N THR A 116 -11.41 6.45 -16.24
CA THR A 116 -11.24 6.35 -14.78
C THR A 116 -11.57 4.95 -14.29
N ASN A 117 -12.69 4.37 -14.74
CA ASN A 117 -13.07 2.99 -14.40
C ASN A 117 -12.06 1.97 -14.93
N LEU A 118 -11.50 2.17 -16.13
CA LEU A 118 -10.41 1.35 -16.64
C LEU A 118 -9.19 1.42 -15.72
N GLY A 119 -8.81 2.62 -15.26
CA GLY A 119 -7.77 2.79 -14.26
C GLY A 119 -8.05 2.03 -12.97
N GLY A 120 -9.28 2.10 -12.46
CA GLY A 120 -9.73 1.35 -11.28
C GLY A 120 -9.69 -0.17 -11.48
N ALA A 121 -10.12 -0.66 -12.65
CA ALA A 121 -10.07 -2.08 -12.99
C ALA A 121 -8.63 -2.60 -13.09
N LEU A 122 -7.71 -1.81 -13.66
CA LEU A 122 -6.28 -2.13 -13.69
C LEU A 122 -5.67 -2.10 -12.29
N PHE A 123 -6.04 -1.12 -11.46
CA PHE A 123 -5.58 -1.03 -10.08
C PHE A 123 -5.94 -2.29 -9.29
N LEU A 124 -7.24 -2.66 -9.30
CA LEU A 124 -7.74 -3.83 -8.57
C LEU A 124 -7.24 -5.14 -9.19
N GLY A 125 -7.24 -5.25 -10.53
CA GLY A 125 -6.73 -6.42 -11.23
C GLY A 125 -5.25 -6.67 -10.96
N GLY A 126 -4.44 -5.60 -10.93
CA GLY A 126 -3.03 -5.68 -10.54
C GLY A 126 -2.85 -6.16 -9.10
N TYR A 127 -3.67 -5.68 -8.16
CA TYR A 127 -3.70 -6.20 -6.78
C TYR A 127 -4.02 -7.69 -6.74
N VAL A 128 -5.06 -8.15 -7.43
CA VAL A 128 -5.46 -9.57 -7.45
C VAL A 128 -4.33 -10.44 -8.00
N ILE A 129 -3.69 -10.03 -9.10
CA ILE A 129 -2.56 -10.77 -9.70
C ILE A 129 -1.39 -10.85 -8.72
N ALA A 130 -1.02 -9.73 -8.09
CA ALA A 130 0.09 -9.69 -7.16
C ALA A 130 -0.21 -10.51 -5.89
N HIS A 131 -1.41 -10.38 -5.36
CA HIS A 131 -1.88 -11.13 -4.20
C HIS A 131 -1.85 -12.63 -4.49
N TYR A 132 -2.48 -13.09 -5.58
CA TYR A 132 -2.48 -14.50 -5.96
C TYR A 132 -1.07 -15.05 -6.19
N GLY A 133 -0.18 -14.27 -6.81
CA GLY A 133 1.23 -14.63 -6.94
C GLY A 133 1.90 -14.87 -5.58
N ALA A 134 1.60 -14.03 -4.60
CA ALA A 134 2.18 -14.09 -3.26
C ALA A 134 1.55 -15.15 -2.34
N THR A 135 0.24 -15.39 -2.44
CA THR A 135 -0.52 -16.24 -1.49
C THR A 135 -0.98 -17.57 -2.08
N ARG A 136 -1.07 -17.68 -3.42
CA ARG A 136 -1.80 -18.74 -4.14
C ARG A 136 -3.31 -18.78 -3.83
N GLU A 137 -3.84 -17.71 -3.26
CA GLU A 137 -5.26 -17.58 -2.90
C GLU A 137 -5.90 -16.46 -3.74
N LEU A 138 -7.16 -16.67 -4.12
CA LEU A 138 -7.97 -15.65 -4.79
C LEU A 138 -8.63 -14.78 -3.70
N LEU A 139 -7.89 -13.73 -3.29
CA LEU A 139 -8.23 -12.69 -2.31
C LEU A 139 -8.22 -13.12 -0.84
#